data_AF-A0A840IK53-F1
#
_entry.id   AF-A0A840IK53-F1
#
_cell.length_a   1.000
_cell.length_b   1.000
_cell.length_c   1.000
_cell.angle_alpha   90.00
_cell.angle_beta   90.00
_cell.angle_gamma   90.00
#
_symmetry.space_group_name_H-M   'P 1'
#
loop_
_entity.id
_entity.type
_entity.pdbx_description
1 polymer ?
#
loop_
_entity_poly.entity_id
_entity_poly.type
_entity_poly.pdbx_seq_one_letter_code
_entity_poly.pdbx_strand_id
1 'polypeptide(L)'
;MSAIAVTHARVARSEWIKLRTVRSTVLTYLFAIAALGGSGLLVAISALERWESMSPSERAGVRIHEYVLAGDDLAFLALGVVGVIAVTGEYTTGMVRATLAAVPARLPVLWAKLAVLCATTFALMLPTSLVTYLVGDAIMSQRWEERLTDPGVLRVVVGTAVVATLVCALGVVLGFLLRSTAGAIATLFAILIVLPMTLGQFVPEIAPYLPSSAMLSFITVSPEEDMLAAWPGLALFAGYVAVAIGGAAARLKRRDA
;
A
#
# COMPACT_ATOMS: atom_id res chain seq x y z
N MET A 1 -32.69 6.14 -30.51
CA MET A 1 -32.02 6.20 -29.19
C MET A 1 -30.54 5.91 -29.42
N SER A 2 -29.65 6.89 -29.27
CA SER A 2 -28.21 6.65 -29.40
C SER A 2 -27.77 5.68 -28.30
N ALA A 3 -27.33 4.48 -28.67
CA ALA A 3 -26.80 3.51 -27.72
C ALA A 3 -25.56 4.14 -27.07
N ILE A 4 -25.66 4.50 -25.79
CA ILE A 4 -24.58 5.21 -25.11
C ILE A 4 -23.37 4.27 -24.98
N ALA A 5 -22.38 4.42 -25.86
CA ALA A 5 -21.23 3.53 -25.94
C ALA A 5 -20.45 3.45 -24.61
N VAL A 6 -20.07 2.25 -24.22
CA VAL A 6 -19.27 1.99 -23.02
C VAL A 6 -17.82 2.35 -23.33
N THR A 7 -17.34 3.46 -22.76
CA THR A 7 -15.96 3.93 -22.92
C THR A 7 -15.17 3.75 -21.63
N HIS A 8 -13.84 3.60 -21.73
CA HIS A 8 -12.95 3.49 -20.57
C HIS A 8 -13.14 4.65 -19.57
N ALA A 9 -13.33 5.87 -20.06
CA ALA A 9 -13.58 7.05 -19.23
C ALA A 9 -14.88 6.94 -18.41
N ARG A 10 -15.94 6.36 -18.99
CA ARG A 10 -17.21 6.16 -18.28
C ARG A 10 -17.10 5.07 -17.21
N VAL A 11 -16.34 4.01 -17.47
CA VAL A 11 -16.06 2.96 -16.46
C VAL A 11 -15.26 3.55 -15.31
N ALA A 12 -14.18 4.29 -15.58
CA ALA A 12 -13.38 4.98 -14.56
C ALA A 12 -14.21 5.97 -13.74
N ARG A 13 -15.09 6.75 -14.38
CA ARG A 13 -16.01 7.66 -13.68
C ARG A 13 -16.96 6.90 -12.74
N SER A 14 -17.43 5.72 -13.13
CA SER A 14 -18.29 4.91 -12.25
C SER A 14 -17.53 4.42 -11.01
N GLU A 15 -16.29 3.99 -11.17
CA GLU A 15 -15.43 3.55 -10.07
C GLU A 15 -15.09 4.71 -9.13
N TRP A 16 -14.86 5.90 -9.68
CA TRP A 16 -14.65 7.11 -8.89
C TRP A 16 -15.86 7.48 -8.03
N ILE A 17 -17.07 7.38 -8.58
CA ILE A 17 -18.30 7.61 -7.84
C ILE A 17 -18.41 6.61 -6.69
N LYS A 18 -18.20 5.31 -6.94
CA LYS A 18 -18.22 4.27 -5.90
C LYS A 18 -17.21 4.54 -4.79
N LEU A 19 -15.97 4.90 -5.15
CA LEU A 19 -14.92 5.19 -4.19
C LEU A 19 -15.33 6.29 -3.20
N ARG A 20 -16.01 7.34 -3.69
CA ARG A 20 -16.44 8.47 -2.85
C ARG A 20 -17.74 8.22 -2.07
N THR A 21 -18.64 7.38 -2.59
CA THR A 21 -19.96 7.17 -1.98
C THR A 21 -19.98 6.01 -0.97
N VAL A 22 -19.06 5.05 -1.10
CA VAL A 22 -18.96 3.93 -0.17
C VAL A 22 -18.24 4.38 1.09
N ARG A 23 -19.00 4.60 2.17
CA ARG A 23 -18.50 5.10 3.46
C ARG A 23 -17.35 4.24 4.00
N SER A 24 -17.40 2.92 3.85
CA SER A 24 -16.32 2.05 4.33
C SER A 24 -14.99 2.36 3.63
N THR A 25 -14.99 2.61 2.32
CA THR A 25 -13.78 3.00 1.57
C THR A 25 -13.19 4.31 2.07
N VAL A 26 -14.05 5.33 2.25
CA VAL A 26 -13.61 6.64 2.76
C VAL A 26 -13.05 6.52 4.17
N LEU A 27 -13.74 5.81 5.07
CA LEU A 27 -13.30 5.60 6.45
C LEU A 27 -11.97 4.82 6.50
N THR A 28 -11.76 3.82 5.65
CA THR A 28 -10.50 3.07 5.62
C THR A 28 -9.35 3.93 5.07
N TYR A 29 -9.57 4.80 4.08
CA TYR A 29 -8.54 5.77 3.66
C TYR A 29 -8.21 6.78 4.76
N LEU A 30 -9.22 7.31 5.46
CA LEU A 30 -9.00 8.21 6.60
C LEU A 30 -8.21 7.52 7.71
N PHE A 31 -8.53 6.25 7.98
CA PHE A 31 -7.75 5.42 8.91
C PHE A 31 -6.32 5.23 8.41
N ALA A 32 -6.08 4.94 7.14
CA ALA A 32 -4.72 4.78 6.61
C ALA A 32 -3.88 6.06 6.74
N ILE A 33 -4.48 7.23 6.48
CA ILE A 33 -3.84 8.54 6.66
C ILE A 33 -3.53 8.78 8.15
N ALA A 34 -4.48 8.50 9.03
CA ALA A 34 -4.29 8.64 10.48
C ALA A 34 -3.29 7.62 11.03
N ALA A 35 -3.24 6.41 10.48
CA ALA A 35 -2.29 5.38 10.84
C ALA A 35 -0.87 5.84 10.46
N LEU A 36 -0.63 6.20 9.20
CA LEU A 36 0.69 6.66 8.77
C LEU A 36 1.10 7.93 9.52
N GLY A 37 0.29 8.98 9.45
CA GLY A 37 0.67 10.28 9.98
C GLY A 37 0.54 10.39 11.50
N GLY A 38 -0.57 9.92 12.06
CA GLY A 38 -0.84 10.03 13.49
C GLY A 38 0.08 9.14 14.32
N SER A 39 0.21 7.85 13.97
CA SER A 39 1.09 6.96 14.75
C SER A 39 2.56 7.31 14.58
N GLY A 40 3.00 7.70 13.37
CA GLY A 40 4.36 8.15 13.13
C GLY A 40 4.75 9.38 13.96
N LEU A 41 3.86 10.38 14.04
CA LEU A 41 4.10 11.55 14.90
C LEU A 41 4.07 11.18 16.40
N LEU A 42 3.19 10.28 16.83
CA LEU A 42 3.17 9.80 18.21
C LEU A 42 4.48 9.09 18.57
N VAL A 43 5.01 8.26 17.67
CA VAL A 43 6.29 7.56 17.85
C VAL A 43 7.44 8.55 17.91
N ALA A 44 7.46 9.57 17.04
CA ALA A 44 8.47 10.64 17.07
C ALA A 44 8.45 11.45 18.38
N ILE A 45 7.27 11.84 18.87
CA ILE A 45 7.10 12.52 20.16
C ILE A 45 7.57 11.62 21.32
N SER A 46 7.19 10.35 21.29
CA SER A 46 7.61 9.38 22.31
C SER A 46 9.14 9.19 22.33
N ALA A 47 9.79 9.24 21.17
CA ALA A 47 11.25 9.19 21.06
C ALA A 47 11.92 10.43 21.67
N LEU A 48 11.35 11.62 21.48
CA LEU A 48 11.82 12.86 22.09
C LEU A 48 11.73 12.83 23.62
N GLU A 49 10.62 12.35 24.17
CA GLU A 49 10.45 12.22 25.63
C GLU A 49 11.49 11.28 26.26
N ARG A 50 11.88 10.23 25.53
CA ARG A 50 12.88 9.26 25.99
C ARG A 50 14.31 9.67 25.68
N TRP A 51 14.54 10.74 24.93
CA TRP A 51 15.85 11.10 24.40
C TRP A 51 16.94 11.16 25.47
N GLU A 52 16.66 11.81 26.59
CA GLU A 52 17.64 12.00 27.68
C GLU A 52 18.02 10.69 28.36
N SER A 53 17.15 9.68 28.32
CA SER A 53 17.40 8.34 28.87
C SER A 53 18.06 7.38 27.88
N MET A 54 18.12 7.71 26.58
CA MET A 54 18.85 6.92 25.59
C MET A 54 20.36 7.05 25.78
N SER A 55 21.07 5.95 25.65
CA SER A 55 22.53 5.89 25.57
C SER A 55 23.05 6.63 24.33
N PRO A 56 24.31 7.10 24.33
CA PRO A 56 24.91 7.75 23.15
C PRO A 56 24.89 6.88 21.89
N SER A 57 25.04 5.56 22.03
CA SER A 57 24.95 4.60 20.92
C SER A 57 23.54 4.47 20.35
N GLU A 58 22.51 4.48 21.20
CA GLU A 58 21.11 4.46 20.76
C GLU A 58 20.79 5.74 19.99
N ARG A 59 21.19 6.90 20.51
CA ARG A 59 20.97 8.20 19.84
C ARG A 59 21.62 8.28 18.47
N ALA A 60 22.83 7.74 18.32
CA ALA A 60 23.57 7.74 17.06
C ALA A 60 22.92 6.85 15.97
N GLY A 61 22.14 5.84 16.36
CA GLY A 61 21.43 4.96 15.45
C GLY A 61 20.05 5.46 15.02
N VAL A 62 19.50 6.50 15.68
CA VAL A 62 18.14 6.98 15.38
C VAL A 62 18.11 7.65 14.00
N ARG A 63 17.21 7.15 13.15
CA ARG A 63 16.89 7.74 11.85
C ARG A 63 15.47 8.30 11.87
N ILE A 64 15.30 9.60 11.57
CA ILE A 64 14.01 10.29 11.71
C ILE A 64 12.91 9.58 10.91
N HIS A 65 13.20 9.20 9.67
CA HIS A 65 12.22 8.56 8.80
C HIS A 65 11.65 7.24 9.37
N GLU A 66 12.44 6.47 10.12
CA GLU A 66 11.98 5.20 10.74
C GLU A 66 10.95 5.44 11.84
N TYR A 67 11.08 6.53 12.59
CA TYR A 67 10.14 6.89 13.66
C TYR A 67 8.91 7.59 13.10
N VAL A 68 9.13 8.57 12.23
CA VAL A 68 8.09 9.43 11.70
C VAL A 68 7.18 8.71 10.70
N LEU A 69 7.65 7.64 10.04
CA LEU A 69 6.86 6.83 9.13
C LEU A 69 6.52 5.43 9.68
N ALA A 70 6.76 5.16 10.97
CA ALA A 70 6.49 3.87 11.63
C ALA A 70 5.02 3.39 11.55
N GLY A 71 4.10 4.26 11.13
CA GLY A 71 2.70 3.93 10.90
C GLY A 71 2.40 3.29 9.55
N ASP A 72 3.41 3.08 8.71
CA ASP A 72 3.29 2.55 7.36
C ASP A 72 2.74 1.13 7.32
N ASP A 73 3.12 0.23 8.23
CA ASP A 73 2.58 -1.14 8.32
C ASP A 73 1.05 -1.17 8.43
N LEU A 74 0.51 -0.38 9.37
CA LEU A 74 -0.94 -0.27 9.57
C LEU A 74 -1.63 0.42 8.38
N ALA A 75 -0.98 1.43 7.80
CA ALA A 75 -1.50 2.12 6.63
C ALA A 75 -1.52 1.20 5.40
N PHE A 76 -0.46 0.44 5.15
CA PHE A 76 -0.35 -0.51 4.04
C PHE A 76 -1.41 -1.61 4.15
N LEU A 77 -1.60 -2.17 5.34
CA LEU A 77 -2.65 -3.17 5.56
C LEU A 77 -4.04 -2.58 5.28
N ALA A 78 -4.32 -1.38 5.79
CA ALA A 78 -5.59 -0.69 5.53
C ALA A 78 -5.82 -0.40 4.04
N LEU A 79 -4.78 0.02 3.32
CA LEU A 79 -4.85 0.31 1.88
C LEU A 79 -5.00 -0.96 1.04
N GLY A 80 -4.37 -2.06 1.43
CA GLY A 80 -4.64 -3.36 0.82
C GLY A 80 -6.09 -3.80 1.07
N VAL A 81 -6.63 -3.56 2.28
CA VAL A 81 -8.06 -3.79 2.57
C VAL A 81 -8.97 -2.92 1.71
N VAL A 82 -8.64 -1.63 1.48
CA VAL A 82 -9.37 -0.77 0.52
C VAL A 82 -9.46 -1.43 -0.85
N GLY A 83 -8.33 -1.94 -1.36
CA GLY A 83 -8.29 -2.66 -2.63
C GLY A 83 -9.21 -3.88 -2.63
N VAL A 84 -9.16 -4.69 -1.56
CA VAL A 84 -10.00 -5.88 -1.41
C VAL A 84 -11.49 -5.51 -1.42
N ILE A 85 -11.93 -4.61 -0.53
CA ILE A 85 -13.36 -4.30 -0.37
C ILE A 85 -13.95 -3.60 -1.60
N ALA A 86 -13.14 -2.84 -2.34
CA ALA A 86 -13.56 -2.22 -3.59
C ALA A 86 -13.93 -3.24 -4.68
N VAL A 87 -13.44 -4.47 -4.56
CA VAL A 87 -13.79 -5.58 -5.45
C VAL A 87 -14.81 -6.50 -4.79
N THR A 88 -14.51 -7.02 -3.61
CA THR A 88 -15.35 -8.04 -2.95
C THR A 88 -16.71 -7.50 -2.51
N GLY A 89 -16.83 -6.20 -2.24
CA GLY A 89 -18.12 -5.55 -1.96
C GLY A 89 -19.13 -5.66 -3.12
N GLU A 90 -18.66 -5.74 -4.38
CA GLU A 90 -19.53 -5.98 -5.52
C GLU A 90 -19.95 -7.46 -5.64
N TYR A 91 -19.12 -8.38 -5.16
CA TYR A 91 -19.46 -9.80 -5.13
C TYR A 91 -20.46 -10.11 -4.00
N THR A 92 -20.30 -9.51 -2.82
CA THR A 92 -21.22 -9.73 -1.68
C THR A 92 -22.62 -9.17 -1.95
N THR A 93 -22.72 -8.03 -2.65
CA THR A 93 -24.00 -7.39 -2.98
C THR A 93 -24.61 -7.88 -4.30
N GLY A 94 -23.90 -8.72 -5.06
CA GLY A 94 -24.32 -9.14 -6.41
C GLY A 94 -24.20 -8.06 -7.49
N MET A 95 -23.74 -6.85 -7.14
CA MET A 95 -23.54 -5.72 -8.06
C MET A 95 -22.57 -6.04 -9.21
N VAL A 96 -21.66 -6.99 -9.00
CA VAL A 96 -20.72 -7.45 -10.03
C VAL A 96 -21.44 -7.90 -11.32
N ARG A 97 -22.64 -8.48 -11.22
CA ARG A 97 -23.44 -8.90 -12.39
C ARG A 97 -23.91 -7.69 -13.20
N ALA A 98 -24.35 -6.64 -12.52
CA ALA A 98 -24.74 -5.39 -13.17
C ALA A 98 -23.54 -4.69 -13.81
N THR A 99 -22.39 -4.65 -13.12
CA THR A 99 -21.14 -4.07 -13.66
C THR A 99 -20.70 -4.81 -14.94
N LEU A 100 -20.71 -6.14 -14.93
CA LEU A 100 -20.27 -6.95 -16.08
C LEU A 100 -21.31 -6.97 -17.22
N ALA A 101 -22.60 -6.86 -16.92
CA ALA A 101 -23.63 -6.69 -17.95
C ALA A 101 -23.51 -5.33 -18.65
N ALA A 102 -23.15 -4.28 -17.91
CA ALA A 102 -22.92 -2.94 -18.45
C ALA A 102 -21.59 -2.82 -19.21
N VAL A 103 -20.60 -3.66 -18.92
CA VAL A 103 -19.25 -3.62 -19.53
C VAL A 103 -18.88 -5.03 -20.05
N PRO A 104 -19.32 -5.39 -21.27
CA PRO A 104 -19.17 -6.77 -21.78
C PRO A 104 -17.70 -7.17 -22.00
N ALA A 105 -16.83 -6.20 -22.32
CA ALA A 105 -15.39 -6.39 -22.26
C ALA A 105 -14.94 -6.30 -20.80
N ARG A 106 -14.86 -7.43 -20.11
CA ARG A 106 -14.67 -7.52 -18.64
C ARG A 106 -13.36 -6.87 -18.13
N LEU A 107 -12.32 -6.78 -18.95
CA LEU A 107 -11.00 -6.24 -18.57
C LEU A 107 -11.00 -4.72 -18.29
N PRO A 108 -11.71 -3.87 -19.05
CA PRO A 108 -11.91 -2.47 -18.69
C PRO A 108 -12.29 -2.21 -17.23
N VAL A 109 -13.04 -3.11 -16.57
CA VAL A 109 -13.39 -2.97 -15.14
C VAL A 109 -12.17 -3.16 -14.24
N LEU A 110 -11.34 -4.18 -14.51
CA LEU A 110 -10.08 -4.41 -13.79
C LEU A 110 -9.16 -3.19 -13.91
N TRP A 111 -8.94 -2.71 -15.14
CA TRP A 111 -8.07 -1.57 -15.39
C TRP A 111 -8.61 -0.27 -14.79
N ALA A 112 -9.92 -0.04 -14.87
CA ALA A 112 -10.54 1.14 -14.25
C ALA A 112 -10.38 1.13 -12.73
N LYS A 113 -10.62 -0.02 -12.06
CA LYS A 113 -10.41 -0.15 -10.62
C LYS A 113 -8.96 0.08 -10.24
N LEU A 114 -8.03 -0.60 -10.90
CA LEU A 114 -6.61 -0.40 -10.64
C LEU A 114 -6.21 1.06 -10.84
N ALA A 115 -6.56 1.68 -11.97
CA ALA A 115 -6.21 3.06 -12.26
C ALA A 115 -6.78 4.04 -11.22
N VAL A 116 -8.08 3.94 -10.92
CA VAL A 116 -8.75 4.85 -9.98
C VAL A 116 -8.21 4.66 -8.56
N LEU A 117 -8.12 3.42 -8.07
CA LEU A 117 -7.65 3.17 -6.70
C LEU A 117 -6.17 3.48 -6.54
N CYS A 118 -5.32 3.11 -7.50
CA CYS A 118 -3.89 3.40 -7.43
C CYS A 118 -3.63 4.91 -7.50
N ALA A 119 -4.28 5.62 -8.43
CA ALA A 119 -4.13 7.07 -8.53
C ALA A 119 -4.62 7.78 -7.26
N THR A 120 -5.73 7.32 -6.67
CA THR A 120 -6.26 7.89 -5.42
C THR A 120 -5.32 7.59 -4.25
N THR A 121 -4.84 6.35 -4.13
CA THR A 121 -3.91 5.95 -3.08
C THR A 121 -2.64 6.78 -3.16
N PHE A 122 -2.03 6.88 -4.34
CA PHE A 122 -0.83 7.68 -4.52
C PHE A 122 -1.07 9.17 -4.21
N ALA A 123 -2.17 9.74 -4.71
CA ALA A 123 -2.51 11.15 -4.50
C ALA A 123 -2.81 11.50 -3.04
N LEU A 124 -3.27 10.55 -2.24
CA LEU A 124 -3.49 10.74 -0.80
C LEU A 124 -2.22 10.45 0.00
N MET A 125 -1.53 9.35 -0.29
CA MET A 125 -0.39 8.92 0.53
C MET A 125 0.88 9.71 0.30
N LEU A 126 1.10 10.27 -0.90
CA LEU A 126 2.26 11.13 -1.17
C LEU A 126 2.27 12.41 -0.32
N PRO A 127 1.19 13.23 -0.29
CA PRO A 127 1.16 14.36 0.62
C PRO A 127 1.13 13.94 2.08
N THR A 128 0.50 12.80 2.43
CA THR A 128 0.55 12.31 3.82
C THR A 128 1.96 11.99 4.25
N SER A 129 2.72 11.16 3.51
CA SER A 129 4.10 10.82 3.89
C SER A 129 5.00 12.05 3.92
N LEU A 130 4.85 12.96 2.95
CA LEU A 130 5.62 14.21 2.90
C LEU A 130 5.31 15.12 4.09
N VAL A 131 4.03 15.39 4.38
CA VAL A 131 3.63 16.24 5.50
C VAL A 131 4.05 15.61 6.82
N THR A 132 3.85 14.30 6.99
CA THR A 132 4.27 13.58 8.19
C THR A 132 5.78 13.70 8.39
N TYR A 133 6.58 13.48 7.35
CA TYR A 133 8.03 13.68 7.42
C TYR A 133 8.41 15.11 7.80
N LEU A 134 7.86 16.13 7.11
CA LEU A 134 8.19 17.53 7.38
C LEU A 134 7.79 18.00 8.78
N VAL A 135 6.65 17.53 9.27
CA VAL A 135 6.20 17.82 10.64
C VAL A 135 7.09 17.12 11.66
N GLY A 136 7.44 15.85 11.41
CA GLY A 136 8.37 15.10 12.26
C GLY A 136 9.76 15.74 12.30
N ASP A 137 10.32 16.11 11.15
CA ASP A 137 11.59 16.85 11.02
C ASP A 137 11.53 18.16 11.81
N ALA A 138 10.47 18.96 11.66
CA ALA A 138 10.32 20.21 12.42
C ALA A 138 10.31 19.98 13.94
N ILE A 139 9.60 18.94 14.41
CA ILE A 139 9.53 18.54 15.82
C ILE A 139 10.91 18.06 16.34
N MET A 140 11.66 17.35 15.50
CA MET A 140 12.92 16.66 15.84
C MET A 140 14.18 17.50 15.54
N SER A 141 14.05 18.63 14.85
CA SER A 141 15.14 19.45 14.29
C SER A 141 16.24 19.90 15.27
N GLN A 142 15.96 19.97 16.58
CA GLN A 142 16.95 20.35 17.60
C GLN A 142 17.81 19.19 18.10
N ARG A 143 17.39 17.94 17.87
CA ARG A 143 18.02 16.74 18.41
C ARG A 143 18.55 15.81 17.32
N TRP A 144 18.18 16.04 16.05
CA TRP A 144 18.58 15.24 14.89
C TRP A 144 18.94 16.11 13.68
N GLU A 145 19.79 15.56 12.80
CA GLU A 145 20.33 16.25 11.62
C GLU A 145 19.88 15.65 10.27
N GLU A 146 19.08 14.58 10.25
CA GLU A 146 18.62 13.95 8.99
C GLU A 146 17.65 14.88 8.25
N ARG A 147 17.99 15.26 7.01
CA ARG A 147 17.18 16.14 6.17
C ARG A 147 16.55 15.40 5.00
N LEU A 148 15.47 15.97 4.46
CA LEU A 148 14.82 15.44 3.25
C LEU A 148 15.78 15.34 2.05
N THR A 149 16.76 16.24 2.00
CA THR A 149 17.79 16.30 0.96
C THR A 149 18.88 15.24 1.11
N ASP A 150 18.92 14.54 2.25
CA ASP A 150 19.95 13.54 2.49
C ASP A 150 19.74 12.33 1.58
N PRO A 151 20.83 11.68 1.15
CA PRO A 151 20.76 10.56 0.22
C PRO A 151 19.79 9.48 0.70
N GLY A 152 18.77 9.19 -0.11
CA GLY A 152 17.80 8.13 0.15
C GLY A 152 16.55 8.54 0.94
N VAL A 153 16.57 9.65 1.69
CA VAL A 153 15.41 10.05 2.51
C VAL A 153 14.21 10.42 1.64
N LEU A 154 14.42 11.24 0.61
CA LEU A 154 13.36 11.57 -0.36
C LEU A 154 12.81 10.31 -1.05
N ARG A 155 13.68 9.32 -1.34
CA ARG A 155 13.23 8.03 -1.89
C ARG A 155 12.33 7.31 -0.91
N VAL A 156 12.63 7.28 0.38
CA VAL A 156 11.77 6.65 1.39
C VAL A 156 10.42 7.37 1.46
N VAL A 157 10.41 8.70 1.57
CA VAL A 157 9.17 9.49 1.68
C VAL A 157 8.25 9.29 0.47
N VAL A 158 8.79 9.38 -0.74
CA VAL A 158 8.03 9.11 -1.98
C VAL A 158 7.71 7.63 -2.11
N GLY A 159 8.65 6.78 -1.69
CA GLY A 159 8.57 5.33 -1.79
C GLY A 159 7.47 4.74 -0.91
N THR A 160 7.21 5.31 0.27
CA THR A 160 6.06 4.94 1.11
C THR A 160 4.75 5.07 0.35
N ALA A 161 4.57 6.14 -0.43
CA ALA A 161 3.38 6.33 -1.26
C ALA A 161 3.33 5.36 -2.44
N VAL A 162 4.47 5.04 -3.05
CA VAL A 162 4.58 4.04 -4.13
C VAL A 162 4.25 2.64 -3.62
N VAL A 163 4.84 2.22 -2.50
CA VAL A 163 4.60 0.92 -1.85
C VAL A 163 3.14 0.80 -1.41
N ALA A 164 2.60 1.81 -0.74
CA ALA A 164 1.18 1.91 -0.40
C ALA A 164 0.26 1.66 -1.62
N THR A 165 0.62 2.25 -2.77
CA THR A 165 -0.11 2.11 -4.03
C THR A 165 -0.04 0.67 -4.56
N LEU A 166 1.13 0.05 -4.52
CA LEU A 166 1.32 -1.35 -4.93
C LEU A 166 0.58 -2.32 -3.99
N VAL A 167 0.55 -2.06 -2.69
CA VAL A 167 -0.22 -2.86 -1.72
C VAL A 167 -1.72 -2.72 -1.96
N CYS A 168 -2.21 -1.52 -2.26
CA CYS A 168 -3.60 -1.32 -2.68
C CYS A 168 -3.93 -2.11 -3.96
N ALA A 169 -3.04 -2.07 -4.96
CA ALA A 169 -3.17 -2.86 -6.18
C ALA A 169 -3.21 -4.38 -5.91
N LEU A 170 -2.34 -4.87 -5.02
CA LEU A 170 -2.34 -6.27 -4.56
C LEU A 170 -3.70 -6.64 -3.95
N GLY A 171 -4.25 -5.78 -3.10
CA GLY A 171 -5.58 -5.95 -2.52
C GLY A 171 -6.70 -6.06 -3.57
N VAL A 172 -6.70 -5.17 -4.57
CA VAL A 172 -7.65 -5.23 -5.70
C VAL A 172 -7.57 -6.58 -6.42
N VAL A 173 -6.36 -7.03 -6.72
CA VAL A 173 -6.11 -8.27 -7.45
C VAL A 173 -6.52 -9.49 -6.64
N LEU A 174 -6.18 -9.53 -5.35
CA LEU A 174 -6.63 -10.59 -4.44
C LEU A 174 -8.17 -10.63 -4.35
N GLY A 175 -8.82 -9.47 -4.32
CA GLY A 175 -10.28 -9.37 -4.37
C GLY A 175 -10.88 -10.02 -5.63
N PHE A 176 -10.26 -9.82 -6.79
CA PHE A 176 -10.70 -10.45 -8.05
C PHE A 176 -10.43 -11.97 -8.09
N LEU A 177 -9.28 -12.39 -7.58
CA LEU A 177 -8.87 -13.79 -7.56
C LEU A 177 -9.70 -14.61 -6.57
N LEU A 178 -9.92 -14.10 -5.36
CA LEU A 178 -10.51 -14.86 -4.27
C LEU A 178 -12.03 -14.66 -4.16
N ARG A 179 -12.55 -13.49 -4.58
CA ARG A 179 -13.99 -13.16 -4.56
C ARG A 179 -14.66 -13.30 -3.17
N SER A 180 -13.85 -13.32 -2.11
CA SER A 180 -14.29 -13.42 -0.72
C SER A 180 -13.52 -12.38 0.08
N THR A 181 -14.24 -11.49 0.79
CA THR A 181 -13.61 -10.44 1.61
C THR A 181 -12.71 -11.06 2.67
N ALA A 182 -13.22 -12.02 3.43
CA ALA A 182 -12.45 -12.67 4.50
C ALA A 182 -11.21 -13.40 3.95
N GLY A 183 -11.37 -14.18 2.86
CA GLY A 183 -10.26 -14.90 2.25
C GLY A 183 -9.20 -13.97 1.65
N ALA A 184 -9.61 -12.87 1.03
CA ALA A 184 -8.69 -11.90 0.44
C ALA A 184 -7.91 -11.10 1.49
N ILE A 185 -8.57 -10.65 2.55
CA ILE A 185 -7.89 -9.97 3.67
C ILE A 185 -6.93 -10.95 4.38
N ALA A 186 -7.37 -12.18 4.66
CA ALA A 186 -6.52 -13.19 5.29
C ALA A 186 -5.28 -13.52 4.43
N THR A 187 -5.44 -13.60 3.11
CA THR A 187 -4.32 -13.84 2.19
C THR A 187 -3.37 -12.64 2.15
N LEU A 188 -3.90 -11.41 2.10
CA LEU A 188 -3.09 -10.20 2.16
C LEU A 188 -2.25 -10.16 3.44
N PHE A 189 -2.88 -10.40 4.60
CA PHE A 189 -2.21 -10.47 5.90
C PHE A 189 -1.17 -11.60 5.93
N ALA A 190 -1.52 -12.77 5.39
CA ALA A 190 -0.59 -13.90 5.31
C ALA A 190 0.66 -13.56 4.49
N ILE A 191 0.51 -12.88 3.35
CA ILE A 191 1.63 -12.51 2.47
C ILE A 191 2.52 -11.44 3.12
N LEU A 192 1.91 -10.40 3.70
CA LEU A 192 2.66 -9.23 4.16
C LEU A 192 3.26 -9.41 5.56
N ILE A 193 2.62 -10.21 6.43
CA ILE A 193 2.99 -10.31 7.85
C ILE A 193 3.37 -11.75 8.22
N VAL A 194 2.50 -12.72 7.97
CA VAL A 194 2.75 -14.10 8.45
C VAL A 194 3.93 -14.74 7.72
N LEU A 195 4.02 -14.57 6.40
CA LEU A 195 5.05 -15.17 5.56
C LEU A 195 6.47 -14.75 5.96
N PRO A 196 6.82 -13.45 6.13
CA PRO A 196 8.15 -13.08 6.62
C PRO A 196 8.41 -13.54 8.06
N MET A 197 7.42 -13.49 8.96
CA MET A 197 7.60 -13.92 10.35
C MET A 197 7.77 -15.43 10.52
N THR A 198 7.33 -16.22 9.54
CA THR A 198 7.43 -17.69 9.58
C THR A 198 8.51 -18.16 8.63
N LEU A 199 8.19 -18.21 7.33
CA LEU A 199 9.08 -18.72 6.30
C LEU A 199 10.40 -17.96 6.24
N GLY A 200 10.38 -16.65 6.46
CA GLY A 200 11.61 -15.84 6.53
C GLY A 200 12.52 -16.21 7.70
N GLN A 201 11.96 -16.65 8.83
CA GLN A 201 12.76 -17.15 9.96
C GLN A 201 13.25 -18.58 9.77
N PHE A 202 12.44 -19.46 9.15
CA PHE A 202 12.82 -20.84 8.91
C PHE A 202 13.80 -21.01 7.75
N VAL A 203 13.76 -20.11 6.77
CA VAL A 203 14.62 -20.13 5.58
C VAL A 203 15.17 -18.71 5.34
N PRO A 204 16.21 -18.29 6.09
CA PRO A 204 16.74 -16.92 6.04
C PRO A 204 17.19 -16.50 4.63
N GLU A 205 17.69 -17.45 3.84
CA GLU A 205 18.17 -17.23 2.47
C GLU A 205 17.11 -16.67 1.51
N ILE A 206 15.82 -16.98 1.75
CA ILE A 206 14.72 -16.47 0.92
C ILE A 206 14.03 -15.25 1.53
N ALA A 207 14.31 -14.94 2.80
CA ALA A 207 13.68 -13.84 3.52
C ALA A 207 13.76 -12.50 2.76
N PRO A 208 14.88 -12.11 2.12
CA PRO A 208 14.98 -10.85 1.38
C PRO A 208 14.09 -10.79 0.14
N TYR A 209 13.75 -11.95 -0.43
CA TYR A 209 12.94 -12.06 -1.65
C TYR A 209 11.43 -12.16 -1.37
N LEU A 210 11.03 -12.24 -0.10
CA LEU A 210 9.62 -12.25 0.27
C LEU A 210 8.97 -10.89 -0.07
N PRO A 211 7.66 -10.85 -0.42
CA PRO A 211 7.01 -9.62 -0.85
C PRO A 211 7.13 -8.45 0.14
N SER A 212 7.02 -8.73 1.44
CA SER A 212 7.16 -7.73 2.50
C SER A 212 8.59 -7.19 2.58
N SER A 213 9.59 -8.07 2.65
CA SER A 213 11.00 -7.67 2.68
C SER A 213 11.42 -6.90 1.43
N ALA A 214 10.96 -7.34 0.26
CA ALA A 214 11.25 -6.69 -1.01
C ALA A 214 10.66 -5.27 -1.11
N MET A 215 9.43 -5.04 -0.60
CA MET A 215 8.87 -3.70 -0.56
C MET A 215 9.57 -2.81 0.49
N LEU A 216 9.90 -3.37 1.65
CA LEU A 216 10.56 -2.66 2.76
C LEU A 216 11.94 -2.15 2.34
N SER A 217 12.70 -2.95 1.57
CA SER A 217 14.03 -2.53 1.12
C SER A 217 14.02 -1.26 0.26
N PHE A 218 12.88 -0.93 -0.39
CA PHE A 218 12.71 0.32 -1.12
C PHE A 218 12.36 1.53 -0.23
N ILE A 219 11.91 1.32 1.01
CA ILE A 219 11.56 2.38 1.96
C ILE A 219 12.49 2.42 3.19
N THR A 220 13.63 1.75 3.11
CA THR A 220 14.73 1.88 4.08
C THR A 220 15.87 2.72 3.48
N VAL A 221 16.43 3.68 4.22
CA VAL A 221 17.57 4.48 3.73
C VAL A 221 18.86 3.66 3.73
N SER A 222 19.12 2.93 4.81
CA SER A 222 20.33 2.13 5.01
C SER A 222 19.97 0.64 5.14
N PRO A 223 19.80 -0.08 4.01
CA PRO A 223 19.51 -1.51 4.05
C PRO A 223 20.64 -2.28 4.76
N GLU A 224 20.28 -3.25 5.59
CA GLU A 224 21.22 -4.20 6.20
C GLU A 224 21.87 -5.08 5.12
N GLU A 225 22.99 -5.74 5.43
CA GLU A 225 23.77 -6.54 4.46
C GLU A 225 22.93 -7.63 3.76
N ASP A 226 21.95 -8.18 4.45
CA ASP A 226 21.07 -9.24 3.91
C ASP A 226 19.86 -8.71 3.14
N MET A 227 19.63 -7.39 3.11
CA MET A 227 18.49 -6.80 2.40
C MET A 227 18.80 -6.60 0.91
N LEU A 228 17.76 -6.71 0.08
CA LEU A 228 17.87 -6.33 -1.33
C LEU A 228 18.14 -4.83 -1.47
N ALA A 229 18.93 -4.44 -2.47
CA ALA A 229 19.03 -3.05 -2.85
C ALA A 229 17.64 -2.47 -3.18
N ALA A 230 17.46 -1.16 -2.94
CA ALA A 230 16.16 -0.50 -2.99
C ALA A 230 15.42 -0.71 -4.33
N TRP A 231 16.06 -0.43 -5.46
CA TRP A 231 15.42 -0.53 -6.77
C TRP A 231 15.11 -1.98 -7.19
N PRO A 232 16.01 -2.96 -7.02
CA PRO A 232 15.67 -4.37 -7.18
C PRO A 232 14.52 -4.85 -6.30
N GLY A 233 14.47 -4.44 -5.02
CA GLY A 233 13.37 -4.78 -4.12
C GLY A 233 12.02 -4.27 -4.61
N LEU A 234 11.96 -2.99 -5.01
CA LEU A 234 10.75 -2.42 -5.63
C LEU A 234 10.34 -3.17 -6.89
N ALA A 235 11.29 -3.45 -7.78
CA ALA A 235 11.02 -4.15 -9.03
C ALA A 235 10.50 -5.57 -8.79
N LEU A 236 11.04 -6.27 -7.80
CA LEU A 236 10.58 -7.60 -7.40
C LEU A 236 9.15 -7.56 -6.87
N PHE A 237 8.85 -6.65 -5.94
CA PHE A 237 7.49 -6.51 -5.41
C PHE A 237 6.48 -6.10 -6.49
N ALA A 238 6.83 -5.12 -7.33
CA ALA A 238 6.02 -4.74 -8.48
C ALA A 238 5.83 -5.90 -9.46
N GLY A 239 6.85 -6.76 -9.62
CA GLY A 239 6.77 -8.01 -10.38
C GLY A 239 5.74 -8.99 -9.83
N TYR A 240 5.71 -9.20 -8.51
CA TYR A 240 4.67 -10.02 -7.86
C TYR A 240 3.27 -9.47 -8.11
N VAL A 241 3.09 -8.15 -7.95
CA VAL A 241 1.81 -7.49 -8.23
C VAL A 241 1.42 -7.64 -9.71
N ALA A 242 2.35 -7.45 -10.64
CA ALA A 242 2.11 -7.59 -12.07
C ALA A 242 1.71 -9.02 -12.48
N VAL A 243 2.39 -10.03 -11.92
CA VAL A 243 2.03 -11.45 -12.11
C VAL A 243 0.63 -11.72 -11.58
N ALA A 244 0.30 -11.22 -10.40
CA ALA A 244 -1.03 -11.38 -9.83
C ALA A 244 -2.11 -10.68 -10.68
N ILE A 245 -1.84 -9.47 -11.21
CA ILE A 245 -2.72 -8.78 -12.17
C ILE A 245 -2.96 -9.65 -13.41
N GLY A 246 -1.89 -10.23 -13.97
CA GLY A 246 -1.97 -11.17 -15.10
C GLY A 246 -2.87 -12.37 -14.79
N GLY A 247 -2.74 -12.96 -13.59
CA GLY A 247 -3.61 -14.03 -13.11
C GLY A 247 -5.07 -13.62 -13.00
N ALA A 248 -5.34 -12.43 -12.44
CA ALA A 248 -6.71 -11.89 -12.34
C ALA A 248 -7.32 -11.63 -13.72
N ALA A 249 -6.56 -11.00 -14.64
CA ALA A 249 -6.99 -10.75 -16.01
C ALA A 249 -7.30 -12.05 -16.76
N ALA A 250 -6.43 -13.06 -16.64
CA ALA A 250 -6.65 -14.39 -17.23
C ALA A 250 -7.91 -15.05 -16.68
N ARG A 251 -8.14 -14.99 -15.37
CA ARG A 251 -9.34 -15.55 -14.71
C ARG A 251 -10.62 -14.82 -15.13
N LEU A 252 -10.59 -13.50 -15.26
CA LEU A 252 -11.73 -12.70 -15.73
C LEU A 252 -12.09 -12.99 -17.19
N LYS A 253 -11.09 -13.27 -18.04
CA LYS A 253 -11.32 -13.59 -19.45
C LYS A 253 -11.86 -15.00 -19.66
N ARG A 254 -11.45 -15.97 -18.82
CA ARG A 254 -11.79 -17.40 -18.99
C ARG A 254 -13.06 -17.84 -18.26
N ARG A 255 -13.47 -17.17 -17.19
CA ARG A 255 -14.66 -17.57 -16.41
C ARG A 255 -15.80 -16.58 -16.63
N ASP A 256 -16.89 -17.07 -17.21
CA ASP A 256 -18.19 -16.45 -17.02
C ASP A 256 -18.55 -16.47 -15.53
N ALA A 257 -19.20 -15.39 -15.05
CA ALA A 257 -19.49 -15.18 -13.65
C ALA A 257 -20.83 -15.80 -13.31
#